data_AF-A0A6B3GXK8-F1
#
_entry.id   AF-A0A6B3GXK8-F1
#
_cell.length_a   1.000
_cell.length_b   1.000
_cell.length_c   1.000
_cell.angle_alpha   90.00
_cell.angle_beta   90.00
_cell.angle_gamma   90.00
#
_symmetry.space_group_name_H-M   'P 1'
#
loop_
_entity.id
_entity.type
_entity.pdbx_description
1 polymer ?
#
loop_
_entity_poly.entity_id
_entity_poly.type
_entity_poly.pdbx_seq_one_letter_code
_entity_poly.pdbx_strand_id
1 'polypeptide(L)'
;ATLAARRRALAETEGRAEFGAELALLAQATTAALAAADTPESCAGQLAGLLLRVEDLESRFAEQDTFLDALATRREEIHEAFTTRGQTLADARARHAQRLADSADRVLASLTRRLAALPDQEAVTAFLATDPMAAKVTRTIEALREADDPVRAEEIAGRLKAARQEAARALRDRADLYADGGRTVRLGRHRFAVTPRPAELTLVPDGDTLAFALSGTDYRSPVTDPGFAATRPYWEQTLPSESAEVYRAEHLAARLLTAHGADALATADLPALVRAAAEAAPEEGYERGVHDHDTVRILGALLPLHQGAGLLRFPAAERAAAQLFWAHHTEPAARSGLTRRARSLARARAAFGPTGAEEELRAELADALATSGAPGTDGVDTGLAAAYLFE
;
A
#
# COMPACT_ATOMS: atom_id res chain seq x y z
N ALA A 1 43.16 -75.27 -38.41
CA ALA A 1 43.62 -73.93 -38.01
C ALA A 1 42.75 -72.81 -38.60
N THR A 2 42.54 -72.76 -39.91
CA THR A 2 41.75 -71.72 -40.62
C THR A 2 40.27 -71.65 -40.25
N LEU A 3 39.59 -72.80 -40.09
CA LEU A 3 38.19 -72.85 -39.63
C LEU A 3 37.99 -72.33 -38.20
N ALA A 4 38.93 -72.64 -37.29
CA ALA A 4 38.88 -72.17 -35.91
C ALA A 4 39.10 -70.65 -35.82
N ALA A 5 40.00 -70.10 -36.63
CA ALA A 5 40.22 -68.65 -36.73
C ALA A 5 38.98 -67.93 -37.30
N ARG A 6 38.35 -68.49 -38.34
CA ARG A 6 37.16 -67.89 -38.97
C ARG A 6 35.92 -67.97 -38.06
N ARG A 7 35.79 -69.04 -37.27
CA ARG A 7 34.72 -69.20 -36.27
C ARG A 7 34.90 -68.23 -35.09
N ARG A 8 36.13 -67.97 -34.63
CA ARG A 8 36.41 -66.91 -33.64
C ARG A 8 36.08 -65.52 -34.18
N ALA A 9 36.50 -65.22 -35.40
CA ALA A 9 36.23 -63.91 -36.00
C ALA A 9 34.72 -63.65 -36.16
N LEU A 10 33.94 -64.66 -36.58
CA LEU A 10 32.48 -64.59 -36.65
C LEU A 10 31.84 -64.42 -35.27
N ALA A 11 32.23 -65.24 -34.28
CA ALA A 11 31.72 -65.13 -32.92
C ALA A 11 32.01 -63.77 -32.27
N GLU A 12 33.17 -63.17 -32.58
CA GLU A 12 33.54 -61.84 -32.10
C GLU A 12 32.73 -60.71 -32.77
N THR A 13 32.37 -60.87 -34.05
CA THR A 13 31.51 -59.88 -34.75
C THR A 13 30.05 -60.02 -34.35
N GLU A 14 29.54 -61.24 -34.21
CA GLU A 14 28.20 -61.54 -33.73
C GLU A 14 28.03 -61.10 -32.27
N GLY A 15 28.99 -61.41 -31.40
CA GLY A 15 29.00 -60.99 -30.00
C GLY A 15 29.01 -59.47 -29.83
N ARG A 16 29.77 -58.73 -30.66
CA ARG A 16 29.72 -57.25 -30.68
C ARG A 16 28.35 -56.71 -31.08
N ALA A 17 27.72 -57.31 -32.09
CA ALA A 17 26.40 -56.88 -32.54
C ALA A 17 25.32 -57.16 -31.49
N GLU A 18 25.37 -58.35 -30.87
CA GLU A 18 24.46 -58.77 -29.80
C GLU A 18 24.62 -57.89 -28.55
N PHE A 19 25.86 -57.66 -28.10
CA PHE A 19 26.16 -56.77 -26.98
C PHE A 19 25.67 -55.34 -27.24
N GLY A 20 25.92 -54.82 -28.44
CA GLY A 20 25.43 -53.49 -28.84
C GLY A 20 23.91 -53.38 -28.78
N ALA A 21 23.18 -54.43 -29.17
CA ALA A 21 21.72 -54.47 -29.09
C ALA A 21 21.22 -54.52 -27.63
N GLU A 22 21.82 -55.37 -26.79
CA GLU A 22 21.47 -55.48 -25.37
C GLU A 22 21.78 -54.19 -24.59
N LEU A 23 22.92 -53.56 -24.86
CA LEU A 23 23.28 -52.28 -24.24
C LEU A 23 22.32 -51.16 -24.65
N ALA A 24 21.87 -51.16 -25.91
CA ALA A 24 20.84 -50.22 -26.38
C ALA A 24 19.49 -50.44 -25.68
N LEU A 25 19.08 -51.70 -25.48
CA LEU A 25 17.87 -52.04 -24.73
C LEU A 25 17.98 -51.63 -23.27
N LEU A 26 19.13 -51.84 -22.63
CA LEU A 26 19.39 -51.38 -21.27
C LEU A 26 19.30 -49.86 -21.16
N ALA A 27 19.84 -49.13 -22.14
CA ALA A 27 19.74 -47.67 -22.18
C ALA A 27 18.29 -47.18 -22.31
N GLN A 28 17.48 -47.83 -23.16
CA GLN A 28 16.05 -47.55 -23.31
C GLN A 28 15.29 -47.86 -22.01
N ALA A 29 15.54 -49.02 -21.39
CA ALA A 29 14.94 -49.41 -20.12
C ALA A 29 15.29 -48.43 -18.99
N THR A 30 16.54 -47.98 -18.93
CA THR A 30 17.00 -46.95 -17.97
C THR A 30 16.21 -45.65 -18.15
N THR A 31 16.05 -45.21 -19.39
CA THR A 31 15.33 -43.96 -19.72
C THR A 31 13.85 -44.07 -19.35
N ALA A 32 13.21 -45.19 -19.68
CA ALA A 32 11.81 -45.45 -19.34
C ALA A 32 11.60 -45.52 -17.82
N ALA A 33 12.49 -46.20 -17.10
CA ALA A 33 12.42 -46.34 -15.65
C ALA A 33 12.65 -45.00 -14.92
N LEU A 34 13.58 -44.15 -15.39
CA LEU A 34 13.77 -42.80 -14.86
C LEU A 34 12.53 -41.92 -15.08
N ALA A 35 11.86 -42.06 -16.23
CA ALA A 35 10.63 -41.33 -16.53
C ALA A 35 9.44 -41.80 -15.69
N ALA A 36 9.37 -43.09 -15.38
CA ALA A 36 8.31 -43.68 -14.55
C ALA A 36 8.51 -43.45 -13.05
N ALA A 37 9.75 -43.20 -12.59
CA ALA A 37 10.04 -42.97 -11.18
C ALA A 37 9.62 -41.54 -10.76
N ASP A 38 8.55 -41.47 -9.96
CA ASP A 38 7.93 -40.25 -9.44
C ASP A 38 8.16 -40.04 -7.93
N THR A 39 8.67 -41.05 -7.23
CA THR A 39 9.06 -40.97 -5.82
C THR A 39 10.51 -41.45 -5.59
N PRO A 40 11.22 -40.95 -4.55
CA PRO A 40 12.53 -41.48 -4.16
C PRO A 40 12.52 -43.00 -3.91
N GLU A 41 11.44 -43.52 -3.33
CA GLU A 41 11.26 -44.95 -3.08
C GLU A 41 11.12 -45.73 -4.40
N SER A 42 10.39 -45.17 -5.38
CA SER A 42 10.31 -45.76 -6.72
C SER A 42 11.66 -45.70 -7.44
N CYS A 43 12.46 -44.65 -7.26
CA CYS A 43 13.82 -44.60 -7.83
C CYS A 43 14.69 -45.75 -7.32
N ALA A 44 14.66 -46.02 -6.01
CA ALA A 44 15.41 -47.12 -5.41
C ALA A 44 14.95 -48.49 -5.95
N GLY A 45 13.64 -48.70 -6.08
CA GLY A 45 13.08 -49.94 -6.64
C GLY A 45 13.45 -50.17 -8.11
N GLN A 46 13.35 -49.13 -8.94
CA GLN A 46 13.72 -49.19 -10.36
C GLN A 46 15.23 -49.41 -10.56
N LEU A 47 16.06 -48.75 -9.74
CA LEU A 47 17.51 -48.95 -9.73
C LEU A 47 17.85 -50.41 -9.42
N ALA A 48 17.27 -50.98 -8.37
CA ALA A 48 17.53 -52.38 -8.00
C ALA A 48 17.19 -53.35 -9.15
N GLY A 49 16.07 -53.14 -9.85
CA GLY A 49 15.68 -53.94 -11.01
C GLY A 49 16.65 -53.83 -12.19
N LEU A 50 17.14 -52.63 -12.48
CA LEU A 50 18.12 -52.41 -13.56
C LEU A 50 19.49 -52.97 -13.22
N LEU A 51 19.93 -52.90 -11.96
CA LEU A 51 21.19 -53.48 -11.52
C LEU A 51 21.18 -55.01 -11.66
N LEU A 52 20.06 -55.68 -11.38
CA LEU A 52 19.90 -57.12 -11.65
C LEU A 52 20.01 -57.43 -13.15
N ARG A 53 19.48 -56.56 -14.02
CA ARG A 53 19.64 -56.75 -15.47
C ARG A 53 21.08 -56.55 -15.94
N VAL A 54 21.82 -55.63 -15.31
CA VAL A 54 23.27 -55.46 -15.57
C VAL A 54 24.02 -56.72 -15.14
N GLU A 55 23.74 -57.27 -13.96
CA GLU A 55 24.36 -58.50 -13.46
C GLU A 55 24.10 -59.71 -14.40
N ASP A 56 22.87 -59.85 -14.90
CA ASP A 56 22.51 -60.88 -15.90
C ASP A 56 23.32 -60.72 -17.20
N LEU A 57 23.51 -59.48 -17.67
CA LEU A 57 24.34 -59.20 -18.84
C LEU A 57 25.84 -59.46 -18.57
N GLU A 58 26.35 -59.11 -17.39
CA GLU A 58 27.72 -59.42 -16.97
C GLU A 58 27.97 -60.93 -16.97
N SER A 59 27.02 -61.73 -16.47
CA SER A 59 27.10 -63.20 -16.51
C SER A 59 27.05 -63.76 -17.94
N ARG A 60 26.26 -63.16 -18.83
CA ARG A 60 26.10 -63.62 -20.22
C ARG A 60 27.34 -63.34 -21.08
N PHE A 61 28.04 -62.23 -20.83
CA PHE A 61 29.21 -61.78 -21.59
C PHE A 61 30.55 -61.95 -20.83
N ALA A 62 30.61 -62.85 -19.85
CA ALA A 62 31.73 -63.02 -18.93
C ALA A 62 33.11 -63.33 -19.56
N GLU A 63 33.15 -63.82 -20.81
CA GLU A 63 34.40 -64.18 -21.50
C GLU A 63 35.09 -63.00 -22.22
N GLN A 64 34.52 -61.79 -22.17
CA GLN A 64 34.95 -60.64 -22.98
C GLN A 64 35.15 -59.40 -22.10
N ASP A 65 36.37 -59.19 -21.62
CA ASP A 65 36.74 -58.11 -20.69
C ASP A 65 36.26 -56.72 -21.15
N THR A 66 36.35 -56.41 -22.45
CA THR A 66 35.93 -55.11 -23.00
C THR A 66 34.42 -54.85 -22.81
N PHE A 67 33.59 -55.89 -22.79
CA PHE A 67 32.15 -55.76 -22.56
C PHE A 67 31.84 -55.60 -21.07
N LEU A 68 32.61 -56.27 -20.21
CA LEU A 68 32.52 -56.10 -18.76
C LEU A 68 32.89 -54.66 -18.34
N ASP A 69 33.93 -54.07 -18.93
CA ASP A 69 34.31 -52.67 -18.69
C ASP A 69 33.18 -51.70 -19.09
N ALA A 70 32.53 -51.96 -20.23
CA ALA A 70 31.41 -51.16 -20.70
C ALA A 70 30.17 -51.31 -19.80
N LEU A 71 29.88 -52.52 -19.31
CA LEU A 71 28.79 -52.76 -18.35
C LEU A 71 29.07 -52.12 -16.99
N ALA A 72 30.32 -52.16 -16.51
CA ALA A 72 30.71 -51.50 -15.28
C ALA A 72 30.53 -49.97 -15.37
N THR A 73 30.96 -49.37 -16.48
CA THR A 73 30.72 -47.94 -16.77
C THR A 73 29.22 -47.65 -16.78
N ARG A 74 28.43 -48.49 -17.46
CA ARG A 74 26.98 -48.28 -17.55
C ARG A 74 26.28 -48.44 -16.20
N ARG A 75 26.75 -49.35 -15.35
CA ARG A 75 26.26 -49.56 -13.98
C ARG A 75 26.43 -48.29 -13.14
N GLU A 76 27.61 -47.68 -13.21
CA GLU A 76 27.90 -46.42 -12.53
C GLU A 76 27.01 -45.28 -13.03
N GLU A 77 26.84 -45.16 -14.36
CA GLU A 77 25.94 -44.16 -14.97
C GLU A 77 24.48 -44.33 -14.51
N ILE A 78 23.98 -45.57 -14.47
CA ILE A 78 22.63 -45.88 -13.99
C ILE A 78 22.49 -45.49 -12.51
N HIS A 79 23.47 -45.88 -11.68
CA HIS A 79 23.46 -45.59 -10.25
C HIS A 79 23.45 -44.07 -9.99
N GLU A 80 24.32 -43.32 -10.66
CA GLU A 80 24.40 -41.86 -10.54
C GLU A 80 23.10 -41.18 -11.00
N ALA A 81 22.55 -41.61 -12.14
CA ALA A 81 21.31 -41.04 -12.66
C ALA A 81 20.13 -41.23 -11.69
N PHE A 82 19.97 -42.43 -11.11
CA PHE A 82 18.90 -42.68 -10.13
C PHE A 82 19.14 -42.00 -8.79
N THR A 83 20.40 -41.87 -8.35
CA THR A 83 20.76 -41.12 -7.14
C THR A 83 20.41 -39.65 -7.29
N THR A 84 20.84 -39.02 -8.38
CA THR A 84 20.52 -37.62 -8.71
C THR A 84 19.01 -37.39 -8.86
N ARG A 85 18.30 -38.30 -9.54
CA ARG A 85 16.83 -38.23 -9.68
C ARG A 85 16.12 -38.35 -8.34
N GLY A 86 16.51 -39.31 -7.52
CA GLY A 86 15.96 -39.53 -6.18
C GLY A 86 16.16 -38.31 -5.27
N GLN A 87 17.35 -37.73 -5.28
CA GLN A 87 17.66 -36.50 -4.54
C GLN A 87 16.77 -35.33 -5.01
N THR A 88 16.63 -35.15 -6.32
CA THR A 88 15.79 -34.09 -6.90
C THR A 88 14.32 -34.23 -6.45
N LEU A 89 13.79 -35.44 -6.42
CA LEU A 89 12.43 -35.73 -5.95
C LEU A 89 12.28 -35.51 -4.44
N ALA A 90 13.27 -35.94 -3.64
CA ALA A 90 13.29 -35.70 -2.20
C ALA A 90 13.31 -34.19 -1.87
N ASP A 91 14.14 -33.41 -2.56
CA ASP A 91 14.20 -31.95 -2.39
C ASP A 91 12.91 -31.26 -2.83
N ALA A 92 12.24 -31.78 -3.87
CA ALA A 92 10.94 -31.27 -4.30
C ALA A 92 9.85 -31.55 -3.24
N ARG A 93 9.83 -32.76 -2.68
CA ARG A 93 8.93 -33.18 -1.57
C ARG A 93 9.16 -32.32 -0.33
N ALA A 94 10.41 -32.17 0.10
CA ALA A 94 10.78 -31.35 1.26
C ALA A 94 10.38 -29.87 1.09
N ARG A 95 10.62 -29.28 -0.10
CA ARG A 95 10.19 -27.91 -0.39
C ARG A 95 8.66 -27.77 -0.41
N HIS A 96 7.94 -28.78 -0.89
CA HIS A 96 6.48 -28.79 -0.84
C HIS A 96 5.96 -28.82 0.60
N ALA A 97 6.47 -29.73 1.43
CA ALA A 97 6.13 -29.82 2.85
C ALA A 97 6.44 -28.52 3.60
N GLN A 98 7.57 -27.87 3.32
CA GLN A 98 7.89 -26.57 3.92
C GLN A 98 6.85 -25.49 3.55
N ARG A 99 6.45 -25.39 2.27
CA ARG A 99 5.42 -24.44 1.83
C ARG A 99 4.07 -24.69 2.50
N LEU A 100 3.72 -25.96 2.72
CA LEU A 100 2.53 -26.35 3.47
C LEU A 100 2.62 -25.87 4.93
N ALA A 101 3.74 -26.14 5.60
CA ALA A 101 3.97 -25.73 6.99
C ALA A 101 3.91 -24.21 7.16
N ASP A 102 4.60 -23.44 6.32
CA ASP A 102 4.58 -21.97 6.37
C ASP A 102 3.16 -21.40 6.18
N SER A 103 2.37 -22.05 5.31
CA SER A 103 0.96 -21.70 5.10
C SER A 103 0.12 -21.99 6.34
N ALA A 104 0.28 -23.17 6.94
CA ALA A 104 -0.40 -23.53 8.18
C ALA A 104 -0.06 -22.56 9.32
N ASP A 105 1.19 -22.12 9.44
CA ASP A 105 1.63 -21.18 10.47
C ASP A 105 0.93 -19.83 10.40
N ARG A 106 0.83 -19.25 9.20
CA ARG A 106 0.11 -17.98 8.99
C ARG A 106 -1.37 -18.11 9.29
N VAL A 107 -1.98 -19.23 8.89
CA VAL A 107 -3.40 -19.50 9.15
C VAL A 107 -3.64 -19.72 10.64
N LEU A 108 -2.79 -20.51 11.31
CA LEU A 108 -2.84 -20.75 12.76
C LEU A 108 -2.71 -19.45 13.56
N ALA A 109 -1.75 -18.58 13.22
CA ALA A 109 -1.60 -17.30 13.92
C ALA A 109 -2.87 -16.44 13.85
N SER A 110 -3.52 -16.45 12.68
CA SER A 110 -4.78 -15.71 12.46
C SER A 110 -5.96 -16.39 13.15
N LEU A 111 -5.99 -17.73 13.16
CA LEU A 111 -6.99 -18.55 13.84
C LEU A 111 -6.94 -18.32 15.35
N THR A 112 -5.75 -18.33 15.96
CA THR A 112 -5.56 -18.07 17.40
C THR A 112 -6.10 -16.70 17.81
N ARG A 113 -5.82 -15.64 17.02
CA ARG A 113 -6.35 -14.30 17.29
C ARG A 113 -7.89 -14.26 17.23
N ARG A 114 -8.49 -14.94 16.24
CA ARG A 114 -9.95 -15.02 16.13
C ARG A 114 -10.56 -15.78 17.29
N LEU A 115 -9.99 -16.93 17.65
CA LEU A 115 -10.45 -17.73 18.79
C LEU A 115 -10.47 -16.92 20.10
N ALA A 116 -9.46 -16.09 20.35
CA ALA A 116 -9.39 -15.25 21.55
C ALA A 116 -10.46 -14.15 21.61
N ALA A 117 -10.99 -13.73 20.47
CA ALA A 117 -12.03 -12.70 20.38
C ALA A 117 -13.46 -13.26 20.50
N LEU A 118 -13.64 -14.58 20.44
CA LEU A 118 -14.97 -15.20 20.49
C LEU A 118 -15.64 -14.98 21.85
N PRO A 119 -16.99 -14.89 21.88
CA PRO A 119 -17.72 -14.52 23.09
C PRO A 119 -17.79 -15.65 24.13
N ASP A 120 -17.93 -16.89 23.68
CA ASP A 120 -18.19 -18.05 24.53
C ASP A 120 -17.69 -19.39 23.93
N GLN A 121 -17.87 -20.47 24.69
CA GLN A 121 -17.38 -21.81 24.35
C GLN A 121 -18.18 -22.46 23.20
N GLU A 122 -19.45 -22.09 23.03
CA GLU A 122 -20.28 -22.58 21.93
C GLU A 122 -19.78 -21.99 20.61
N ALA A 123 -19.51 -20.68 20.59
CA ALA A 123 -18.92 -19.97 19.46
C ALA A 123 -17.54 -20.51 19.09
N VAL A 124 -16.68 -20.84 20.06
CA VAL A 124 -15.39 -21.52 19.80
C VAL A 124 -15.58 -22.87 19.12
N THR A 125 -16.54 -23.65 19.59
CA THR A 125 -16.82 -24.99 19.05
C THR A 125 -17.38 -24.91 17.64
N ALA A 126 -18.36 -24.03 17.41
CA ALA A 126 -18.93 -23.77 16.10
C ALA A 126 -17.87 -23.26 15.12
N PHE A 127 -17.05 -22.29 15.54
CA PHE A 127 -15.97 -21.74 14.72
C PHE A 127 -14.98 -22.82 14.26
N LEU A 128 -14.50 -23.67 15.17
CA LEU A 128 -13.58 -24.75 14.81
C LEU A 128 -14.21 -25.81 13.90
N ALA A 129 -15.53 -25.99 13.96
CA ALA A 129 -16.25 -26.96 13.14
C ALA A 129 -16.54 -26.44 11.72
N THR A 130 -16.87 -25.15 11.56
CA THR A 130 -17.38 -24.60 10.30
C THR A 130 -16.47 -23.59 9.61
N ASP A 131 -15.52 -22.99 10.32
CA ASP A 131 -14.70 -21.91 9.74
C ASP A 131 -13.69 -22.47 8.71
N PRO A 132 -13.60 -21.85 7.51
CA PRO A 132 -12.67 -22.25 6.46
C PRO A 132 -11.19 -22.28 6.89
N MET A 133 -10.79 -21.46 7.87
CA MET A 133 -9.42 -21.44 8.39
C MET A 133 -9.11 -22.71 9.17
N ALA A 134 -10.02 -23.16 10.03
CA ALA A 134 -9.86 -24.41 10.79
C ALA A 134 -9.80 -25.61 9.82
N ALA A 135 -10.72 -25.66 8.85
CA ALA A 135 -10.71 -26.68 7.81
C ALA A 135 -9.44 -26.66 6.96
N LYS A 136 -8.88 -25.47 6.68
CA LYS A 136 -7.61 -25.34 5.96
C LYS A 136 -6.43 -25.91 6.76
N VAL A 137 -6.34 -25.63 8.06
CA VAL A 137 -5.29 -26.20 8.92
C VAL A 137 -5.37 -27.72 8.94
N THR A 138 -6.56 -28.29 9.13
CA THR A 138 -6.76 -29.75 9.12
C THR A 138 -6.33 -30.39 7.79
N ARG A 139 -6.74 -29.80 6.65
CA ARG A 139 -6.29 -30.28 5.32
C ARG A 139 -4.78 -30.18 5.14
N THR A 140 -4.14 -29.14 5.68
CA THR A 140 -2.68 -29.02 5.61
C THR A 140 -1.97 -30.07 6.46
N ILE A 141 -2.53 -30.45 7.61
CA ILE A 141 -2.01 -31.57 8.42
C ILE A 141 -2.09 -32.89 7.62
N GLU A 142 -3.20 -33.15 6.94
CA GLU A 142 -3.37 -34.33 6.08
C GLU A 142 -2.39 -34.31 4.91
N ALA A 143 -2.26 -33.18 4.21
CA ALA A 143 -1.32 -33.03 3.10
C ALA A 143 0.16 -33.22 3.52
N LEU A 144 0.53 -32.84 4.74
CA LEU A 144 1.87 -33.10 5.28
C LEU A 144 2.10 -34.59 5.55
N ARG A 145 1.09 -35.32 6.03
CA ARG A 145 1.17 -36.78 6.19
C ARG A 145 1.29 -37.47 4.84
N GLU A 146 0.53 -37.02 3.83
CA GLU A 146 0.65 -37.50 2.45
C GLU A 146 2.02 -37.19 1.82
N ALA A 147 2.65 -36.08 2.23
CA ALA A 147 3.99 -35.70 1.81
C ALA A 147 5.11 -36.42 2.58
N ASP A 148 4.80 -37.44 3.39
CA ASP A 148 5.73 -38.21 4.23
C ASP A 148 6.49 -37.35 5.26
N ASP A 149 5.81 -36.33 5.81
CA ASP A 149 6.33 -35.48 6.88
C ASP A 149 5.42 -35.52 8.13
N PRO A 150 5.41 -36.66 8.86
CA PRO A 150 4.54 -36.83 10.02
C PRO A 150 4.93 -35.92 11.19
N VAL A 151 6.21 -35.55 11.31
CA VAL A 151 6.69 -34.70 12.41
C VAL A 151 6.06 -33.31 12.33
N ARG A 152 6.17 -32.64 11.18
CA ARG A 152 5.55 -31.32 10.99
C ARG A 152 4.02 -31.39 11.09
N ALA A 153 3.41 -32.47 10.61
CA ALA A 153 1.97 -32.67 10.74
C ALA A 153 1.52 -32.71 12.21
N GLU A 154 2.23 -33.45 13.07
CA GLU A 154 1.94 -33.52 14.50
C GLU A 154 2.23 -32.22 15.25
N GLU A 155 3.27 -31.48 14.88
CA GLU A 155 3.54 -30.15 15.45
C GLU A 155 2.38 -29.16 15.18
N ILE A 156 1.89 -29.11 13.95
CA ILE A 156 0.76 -28.24 13.56
C ILE A 156 -0.53 -28.70 14.26
N ALA A 157 -0.78 -30.01 14.34
CA ALA A 157 -1.92 -30.57 15.07
C ALA A 157 -1.87 -30.21 16.57
N GLY A 158 -0.70 -30.32 17.19
CA GLY A 158 -0.44 -29.93 18.57
C GLY A 158 -0.72 -28.44 18.81
N ARG A 159 -0.27 -27.57 17.90
CA ARG A 159 -0.51 -26.12 17.98
C ARG A 159 -1.99 -25.76 17.80
N LEU A 160 -2.71 -26.43 16.91
CA LEU A 160 -4.16 -26.25 16.78
C LEU A 160 -4.88 -26.65 18.08
N LYS A 161 -4.50 -27.77 18.69
CA LYS A 161 -5.02 -28.21 19.98
C LYS A 161 -4.71 -27.22 21.10
N ALA A 162 -3.48 -26.70 21.14
CA ALA A 162 -3.06 -25.70 22.12
C ALA A 162 -3.87 -24.40 21.96
N ALA A 163 -4.06 -23.91 20.73
CA ALA A 163 -4.87 -22.72 20.46
C ALA A 163 -6.32 -22.86 20.96
N ARG A 164 -6.93 -24.04 20.78
CA ARG A 164 -8.27 -24.35 21.33
C ARG A 164 -8.27 -24.33 22.86
N GLN A 165 -7.25 -24.94 23.50
CA GLN A 165 -7.17 -24.98 24.96
C GLN A 165 -6.93 -23.58 25.56
N GLU A 166 -6.12 -22.77 24.92
CA GLU A 166 -5.84 -21.40 25.34
C GLU A 166 -7.08 -20.50 25.24
N ALA A 167 -7.83 -20.60 24.14
CA ALA A 167 -9.10 -19.90 24.00
C ALA A 167 -10.10 -20.29 25.11
N ALA A 168 -10.20 -21.58 25.45
CA ALA A 168 -11.06 -22.06 26.53
C ALA A 168 -10.60 -21.63 27.94
N ARG A 169 -9.30 -21.36 28.13
CA ARG A 169 -8.76 -20.79 29.37
C ARG A 169 -9.08 -19.30 29.46
N ALA A 170 -8.75 -18.53 28.42
CA ALA A 170 -9.04 -17.10 28.35
C ALA A 170 -10.54 -16.78 28.54
N LEU A 171 -11.43 -17.62 27.98
CA LEU A 171 -12.87 -17.49 28.18
C LEU A 171 -13.29 -17.70 29.64
N ARG A 172 -12.73 -18.71 30.32
CA ARG A 172 -13.00 -18.96 31.73
C ARG A 172 -12.47 -17.83 32.61
N ASP A 173 -11.23 -17.40 32.37
CA ASP A 173 -10.64 -16.28 33.10
C ASP A 173 -11.48 -15.00 32.92
N ARG A 174 -11.97 -14.75 31.70
CA ARG A 174 -12.88 -13.63 31.44
C ARG A 174 -14.21 -13.78 32.17
N ALA A 175 -14.81 -14.98 32.17
CA ALA A 175 -16.07 -15.24 32.87
C ALA A 175 -15.93 -15.14 34.40
N ASP A 176 -14.78 -15.53 34.95
CA ASP A 176 -14.51 -15.49 36.39
C ASP A 176 -14.22 -14.07 36.89
N LEU A 177 -13.50 -13.29 36.08
CA LEU A 177 -13.12 -11.92 36.39
C LEU A 177 -14.22 -10.90 36.09
N TYR A 178 -14.91 -11.03 34.95
CA TYR A 178 -15.88 -10.03 34.52
C TYR A 178 -17.31 -10.41 34.89
N ALA A 179 -18.03 -9.47 35.50
CA ALA A 179 -19.45 -9.55 35.75
C ALA A 179 -20.20 -8.52 34.87
N ASP A 180 -21.52 -8.59 34.89
CA ASP A 180 -22.42 -7.60 34.27
C ASP A 180 -22.10 -7.34 32.78
N GLY A 181 -21.77 -8.40 32.03
CA GLY A 181 -21.48 -8.34 30.60
C GLY A 181 -20.17 -7.64 30.23
N GLY A 182 -19.13 -7.74 31.08
CA GLY A 182 -17.82 -7.13 30.83
C GLY A 182 -17.65 -5.72 31.40
N ARG A 183 -18.69 -5.19 32.07
CA ARG A 183 -18.71 -3.81 32.60
C ARG A 183 -18.13 -3.70 34.00
N THR A 184 -18.02 -4.81 34.71
CA THR A 184 -17.41 -4.84 36.04
C THR A 184 -16.38 -5.96 36.15
N VAL A 185 -15.26 -5.69 36.82
CA VAL A 185 -14.28 -6.71 37.20
C VAL A 185 -14.40 -6.97 38.70
N ARG A 186 -14.51 -8.24 39.08
CA ARG A 186 -14.57 -8.68 40.47
C ARG A 186 -13.20 -9.15 40.93
N LEU A 187 -12.61 -8.43 41.89
CA LEU A 187 -11.39 -8.83 42.59
C LEU A 187 -11.74 -9.12 44.06
N GLY A 188 -11.87 -10.41 44.38
CA GLY A 188 -12.36 -10.85 45.69
C GLY A 188 -13.78 -10.36 45.96
N ARG A 189 -13.95 -9.52 46.99
CA ARG A 189 -15.24 -8.91 47.37
C ARG A 189 -15.54 -7.58 46.67
N HIS A 190 -14.56 -7.00 45.97
CA HIS A 190 -14.67 -5.67 45.39
C HIS A 190 -15.06 -5.76 43.92
N ARG A 191 -15.89 -4.82 43.46
CA ARG A 191 -16.29 -4.66 42.06
C ARG A 191 -15.76 -3.33 41.56
N PHE A 192 -15.09 -3.36 40.41
CA PHE A 192 -14.56 -2.17 39.73
C PHE A 192 -15.31 -1.98 38.43
N ALA A 193 -15.75 -0.75 38.14
CA ALA A 193 -16.28 -0.43 36.83
C ALA A 193 -15.14 -0.46 35.80
N VAL A 194 -15.38 -1.12 34.68
CA VAL A 194 -14.46 -1.16 33.55
C VAL A 194 -15.10 -0.44 32.38
N THR A 195 -14.36 0.51 31.80
CA THR A 195 -14.70 1.12 30.52
C THR A 195 -14.14 0.23 29.41
N PRO A 196 -14.97 -0.46 28.62
CA PRO A 196 -14.50 -1.33 27.54
C PRO A 196 -14.07 -0.55 26.29
N ARG A 197 -14.27 0.78 26.28
CA ARG A 197 -13.85 1.64 25.17
C ARG A 197 -12.34 1.86 25.22
N PRO A 198 -11.64 1.83 24.08
CA PRO A 198 -10.24 2.24 24.02
C PRO A 198 -10.06 3.65 24.60
N ALA A 199 -8.97 3.85 25.34
CA ALA A 199 -8.62 5.17 25.83
C ALA A 199 -8.13 6.02 24.65
N GLU A 200 -8.74 7.19 24.49
CA GLU A 200 -8.47 8.14 23.41
C GLU A 200 -7.99 9.45 24.02
N LEU A 201 -6.94 10.03 23.44
CA LEU A 201 -6.43 11.34 23.83
C LEU A 201 -7.15 12.41 23.01
N THR A 202 -7.90 13.29 23.65
CA THR A 202 -8.67 14.35 23.00
C THR A 202 -8.30 15.72 23.54
N LEU A 203 -8.33 16.74 22.70
CA LEU A 203 -8.26 18.13 23.15
C LEU A 203 -9.67 18.61 23.51
N VAL A 204 -9.83 19.13 24.71
CA VAL A 204 -11.12 19.62 25.22
C VAL A 204 -10.95 20.99 25.89
N PRO A 205 -11.99 21.82 25.90
CA PRO A 205 -12.01 23.04 26.70
C PRO A 205 -11.80 22.74 28.19
N ASP A 206 -10.94 23.54 28.83
CA ASP A 206 -10.65 23.54 30.26
C ASP A 206 -10.47 24.98 30.75
N GLY A 207 -11.59 25.59 31.16
CA GLY A 207 -11.67 27.02 31.47
C GLY A 207 -11.35 27.87 30.25
N ASP A 208 -10.32 28.71 30.36
CA ASP A 208 -9.83 29.59 29.29
C ASP A 208 -8.75 28.94 28.40
N THR A 209 -8.47 27.66 28.60
CA THR A 209 -7.43 26.90 27.90
C THR A 209 -7.98 25.64 27.25
N LEU A 210 -7.17 24.99 26.42
CA LEU A 210 -7.41 23.62 25.97
C LEU A 210 -6.52 22.66 26.76
N ALA A 211 -7.07 21.50 27.10
CA ALA A 211 -6.37 20.44 27.82
C ALA A 211 -6.47 19.12 27.06
N PHE A 212 -5.41 18.32 27.15
CA PHE A 212 -5.47 16.90 26.80
C PHE A 212 -6.27 16.15 27.85
N ALA A 213 -7.34 15.49 27.44
CA ALA A 213 -8.14 14.60 28.26
C ALA A 213 -8.00 13.16 27.75
N LEU A 214 -7.93 12.21 28.69
CA LEU A 214 -7.94 10.79 28.36
C LEU A 214 -9.34 10.22 28.60
N SER A 215 -9.98 9.74 27.53
CA SER A 215 -11.36 9.27 27.57
C SER A 215 -11.56 8.14 28.61
N GLY A 216 -12.68 8.20 29.33
CA GLY A 216 -12.99 7.22 30.38
C GLY A 216 -12.21 7.40 31.69
N THR A 217 -11.45 8.49 31.83
CA THR A 217 -10.75 8.87 33.07
C THR A 217 -11.00 10.35 33.40
N ASP A 218 -10.69 10.75 34.63
CA ASP A 218 -10.72 12.17 35.04
C ASP A 218 -9.40 12.90 34.72
N TYR A 219 -8.49 12.26 33.96
CA TYR A 219 -7.18 12.84 33.64
C TYR A 219 -7.32 14.02 32.69
N ARG A 220 -6.72 15.15 33.06
CA ARG A 220 -6.61 16.37 32.26
C ARG A 220 -5.21 16.96 32.38
N SER A 221 -4.65 17.40 31.27
CA SER A 221 -3.36 18.09 31.20
C SER A 221 -3.46 19.31 30.28
N PRO A 222 -3.41 20.55 30.82
CA PRO A 222 -3.44 21.76 30.02
C PRO A 222 -2.34 21.79 28.95
N VAL A 223 -2.64 22.37 27.78
CA VAL A 223 -1.66 22.61 26.73
C VAL A 223 -0.87 23.87 27.07
N THR A 224 0.45 23.74 27.25
CA THR A 224 1.33 24.84 27.69
C THR A 224 2.23 25.40 26.59
N ASP A 225 2.09 24.92 25.34
CA ASP A 225 2.93 25.37 24.24
C ASP A 225 2.62 26.83 23.84
N PRO A 226 3.61 27.75 23.82
CA PRO A 226 3.37 29.15 23.47
C PRO A 226 2.90 29.36 22.02
N GLY A 227 3.34 28.51 21.08
CA GLY A 227 2.92 28.59 19.68
C GLY A 227 1.44 28.22 19.53
N PHE A 228 0.99 27.20 20.26
CA PHE A 228 -0.42 26.85 20.35
C PHE A 228 -1.24 27.92 21.08
N ALA A 229 -0.73 28.50 22.16
CA ALA A 229 -1.42 29.59 22.84
C ALA A 229 -1.66 30.82 21.94
N ALA A 230 -0.77 31.08 20.97
CA ALA A 230 -0.94 32.13 19.97
C ALA A 230 -2.13 31.89 19.02
N THR A 231 -2.65 30.66 18.92
CA THR A 231 -3.84 30.34 18.11
C THR A 231 -5.16 30.51 18.86
N ARG A 232 -5.14 31.01 20.11
CA ARG A 232 -6.33 31.27 20.92
C ARG A 232 -7.48 31.99 20.21
N PRO A 233 -7.24 32.98 19.32
CA PRO A 233 -8.34 33.61 18.57
C PRO A 233 -9.19 32.65 17.75
N TYR A 234 -8.66 31.47 17.39
CA TYR A 234 -9.31 30.47 16.55
C TYR A 234 -9.90 29.29 17.32
N TRP A 235 -9.73 29.20 18.65
CA TRP A 235 -10.16 28.02 19.41
C TRP A 235 -11.67 27.81 19.45
N GLU A 236 -12.45 28.90 19.40
CA GLU A 236 -13.91 28.86 19.33
C GLU A 236 -14.42 28.70 17.88
N GLN A 237 -13.53 28.72 16.89
CA GLN A 237 -13.88 28.57 15.50
C GLN A 237 -14.13 27.10 15.18
N THR A 238 -15.41 26.75 14.99
CA THR A 238 -15.84 25.37 14.73
C THR A 238 -15.59 24.93 13.29
N LEU A 239 -15.63 25.86 12.33
CA LEU A 239 -15.47 25.59 10.90
C LEU A 239 -14.42 26.52 10.29
N PRO A 240 -13.59 26.05 9.34
CA PRO A 240 -12.62 26.91 8.66
C PRO A 240 -13.27 28.02 7.81
N SER A 241 -14.51 27.81 7.38
CA SER A 241 -15.29 28.67 6.49
C SER A 241 -16.14 29.73 7.21
N GLU A 242 -16.18 29.73 8.54
CA GLU A 242 -17.08 30.58 9.33
C GLU A 242 -16.36 31.20 10.52
N SER A 243 -16.65 32.47 10.78
CA SER A 243 -16.25 33.15 12.01
C SER A 243 -17.37 34.11 12.45
N ALA A 244 -17.17 34.79 13.59
CA ALA A 244 -18.10 35.83 14.02
C ALA A 244 -18.21 37.00 13.02
N GLU A 245 -17.22 37.16 12.14
CA GLU A 245 -17.15 38.26 11.16
C GLU A 245 -17.37 37.80 9.72
N VAL A 246 -17.25 36.50 9.43
CA VAL A 246 -17.28 35.96 8.08
C VAL A 246 -18.33 34.86 7.98
N TYR A 247 -19.33 35.09 7.13
CA TYR A 247 -20.34 34.08 6.82
C TYR A 247 -19.80 33.06 5.80
N ARG A 248 -20.23 31.79 5.91
CA ARG A 248 -19.82 30.69 5.02
C ARG A 248 -20.00 31.01 3.53
N ALA A 249 -21.12 31.62 3.15
CA ALA A 249 -21.36 31.94 1.73
C ALA A 249 -20.43 33.04 1.19
N GLU A 250 -19.99 33.96 2.06
CA GLU A 250 -19.01 35.00 1.72
C GLU A 250 -17.62 34.40 1.56
N HIS A 251 -17.23 33.48 2.46
CA HIS A 251 -16.00 32.72 2.33
C HIS A 251 -15.95 31.94 1.01
N LEU A 252 -17.03 31.22 0.67
CA LEU A 252 -17.14 30.50 -0.59
C LEU A 252 -17.06 31.43 -1.80
N ALA A 253 -17.74 32.58 -1.76
CA ALA A 253 -17.69 33.58 -2.83
C ALA A 253 -16.28 34.13 -3.02
N ALA A 254 -15.58 34.48 -1.93
CA ALA A 254 -14.21 34.97 -1.97
C ALA A 254 -13.25 33.91 -2.53
N ARG A 255 -13.37 32.66 -2.06
CA ARG A 255 -12.53 31.55 -2.53
C ARG A 255 -12.70 31.31 -4.02
N LEU A 256 -13.94 31.34 -4.53
CA LEU A 256 -14.22 31.20 -5.96
C LEU A 256 -13.67 32.38 -6.76
N LEU A 257 -13.81 33.61 -6.25
CA LEU A 257 -13.29 34.80 -6.90
C LEU A 257 -11.76 34.75 -7.02
N THR A 258 -11.07 34.30 -5.97
CA THR A 258 -9.61 34.12 -5.99
C THR A 258 -9.19 32.99 -6.94
N ALA A 259 -9.90 31.86 -6.94
CA ALA A 259 -9.53 30.69 -7.73
C ALA A 259 -9.76 30.88 -9.24
N HIS A 260 -10.82 31.58 -9.64
CA HIS A 260 -11.24 31.68 -11.03
C HIS A 260 -11.08 33.08 -11.63
N GLY A 261 -11.03 34.12 -10.79
CA GLY A 261 -11.08 35.51 -11.23
C GLY A 261 -12.49 35.97 -11.63
N ALA A 262 -12.72 37.28 -11.57
CA ALA A 262 -14.03 37.86 -11.83
C ALA A 262 -14.52 37.62 -13.27
N ASP A 263 -13.65 37.74 -14.27
CA ASP A 263 -14.03 37.63 -15.68
C ASP A 263 -14.48 36.23 -16.07
N ALA A 264 -13.80 35.19 -15.56
CA ALA A 264 -14.20 33.81 -15.79
C ALA A 264 -15.54 33.50 -15.10
N LEU A 265 -15.71 33.96 -13.86
CA LEU A 265 -16.96 33.76 -13.12
C LEU A 265 -18.15 34.49 -13.77
N ALA A 266 -17.93 35.67 -14.35
CA ALA A 266 -19.01 36.44 -15.00
C ALA A 266 -19.60 35.75 -16.22
N THR A 267 -18.88 34.80 -16.83
CA THR A 267 -19.34 34.03 -18.00
C THR A 267 -19.70 32.57 -17.66
N ALA A 268 -19.46 32.15 -16.41
CA ALA A 268 -19.72 30.79 -15.96
C ALA A 268 -21.20 30.56 -15.59
N ASP A 269 -21.60 29.28 -15.58
CA ASP A 269 -22.83 28.84 -14.91
C ASP A 269 -22.60 28.86 -13.39
N LEU A 270 -22.79 30.04 -12.78
CA LEU A 270 -22.53 30.29 -11.35
C LEU A 270 -23.27 29.29 -10.45
N PRO A 271 -24.58 29.03 -10.61
CA PRO A 271 -25.28 28.02 -9.80
C PRO A 271 -24.63 26.63 -9.85
N ALA A 272 -24.22 26.16 -11.03
CA ALA A 272 -23.60 24.84 -11.15
C ALA A 272 -22.20 24.81 -10.52
N LEU A 273 -21.39 25.85 -10.76
CA LEU A 273 -20.03 25.96 -10.25
C LEU A 273 -19.99 26.09 -8.73
N VAL A 274 -20.82 26.96 -8.16
CA VAL A 274 -20.90 27.17 -6.70
C VAL A 274 -21.33 25.88 -5.99
N ARG A 275 -22.35 25.20 -6.51
CA ARG A 275 -22.81 23.92 -5.95
C ARG A 275 -21.69 22.87 -5.97
N ALA A 276 -20.99 22.74 -7.09
CA ALA A 276 -19.88 21.80 -7.20
C ALA A 276 -18.75 22.13 -6.21
N ALA A 277 -18.43 23.41 -6.03
CA ALA A 277 -17.39 23.86 -5.11
C ALA A 277 -17.76 23.66 -3.63
N ALA A 278 -19.05 23.81 -3.28
CA ALA A 278 -19.55 23.51 -1.94
C ALA A 278 -19.54 21.99 -1.65
N GLU A 279 -19.95 21.17 -2.62
CA GLU A 279 -19.95 19.70 -2.50
C GLU A 279 -18.53 19.12 -2.41
N ALA A 280 -17.55 19.78 -3.04
CA ALA A 280 -16.14 19.38 -3.01
C ALA A 280 -15.43 19.70 -1.67
N ALA A 281 -16.05 20.48 -0.78
CA ALA A 281 -15.45 20.92 0.49
C ALA A 281 -16.34 20.57 1.70
N PRO A 282 -16.57 19.28 1.99
CA PRO A 282 -17.42 18.84 3.10
C PRO A 282 -16.92 19.32 4.47
N GLU A 283 -15.61 19.51 4.64
CA GLU A 283 -14.98 20.04 5.84
C GLU A 283 -15.31 21.51 6.13
N GLU A 284 -15.74 22.26 5.11
CA GLU A 284 -16.19 23.65 5.24
C GLU A 284 -17.69 23.75 5.62
N GLY A 285 -18.38 22.62 5.78
CA GLY A 285 -19.70 22.58 6.42
C GLY A 285 -20.82 23.30 5.69
N TYR A 286 -20.80 23.38 4.35
CA TYR A 286 -21.85 24.06 3.59
C TYR A 286 -23.20 23.33 3.62
N GLU A 287 -24.26 24.06 3.96
CA GLU A 287 -25.64 23.63 3.81
C GLU A 287 -26.18 23.96 2.41
N ARG A 288 -26.59 22.91 1.70
CA ARG A 288 -27.16 22.99 0.34
C ARG A 288 -28.50 23.71 0.33
N GLY A 289 -28.71 24.58 -0.65
CA GLY A 289 -29.89 25.44 -0.79
C GLY A 289 -29.81 26.74 0.01
N VAL A 290 -28.86 26.85 0.94
CA VAL A 290 -28.63 28.05 1.76
C VAL A 290 -27.36 28.74 1.27
N HIS A 291 -26.21 28.11 1.49
CA HIS A 291 -24.92 28.76 1.25
C HIS A 291 -24.61 28.87 -0.24
N ASP A 292 -24.93 27.86 -1.04
CA ASP A 292 -24.80 27.91 -2.49
C ASP A 292 -25.70 28.99 -3.10
N HIS A 293 -26.94 29.09 -2.63
CA HIS A 293 -27.87 30.14 -3.04
C HIS A 293 -27.35 31.54 -2.70
N ASP A 294 -26.91 31.75 -1.45
CA ASP A 294 -26.39 33.02 -0.99
C ASP A 294 -25.09 33.40 -1.70
N THR A 295 -24.18 32.46 -1.92
CA THR A 295 -22.95 32.69 -2.69
C THR A 295 -23.26 33.14 -4.11
N VAL A 296 -24.24 32.52 -4.79
CA VAL A 296 -24.67 32.97 -6.12
C VAL A 296 -25.21 34.39 -6.08
N ARG A 297 -25.96 34.77 -5.04
CA ARG A 297 -26.46 36.15 -4.87
C ARG A 297 -25.34 37.15 -4.62
N ILE A 298 -24.37 36.80 -3.77
CA ILE A 298 -23.19 37.61 -3.48
C ILE A 298 -22.39 37.84 -4.77
N LEU A 299 -22.06 36.77 -5.50
CA LEU A 299 -21.33 36.87 -6.77
C LEU A 299 -22.12 37.65 -7.83
N GLY A 300 -23.43 37.44 -7.91
CA GLY A 300 -24.31 38.16 -8.84
C GLY A 300 -24.32 39.67 -8.60
N ALA A 301 -24.15 40.13 -7.37
CA ALA A 301 -23.99 41.55 -7.04
C ALA A 301 -22.54 42.04 -7.22
N LEU A 302 -21.56 41.22 -6.86
CA LEU A 302 -20.15 41.60 -6.82
C LEU A 302 -19.52 41.70 -8.20
N LEU A 303 -19.81 40.76 -9.11
CA LEU A 303 -19.16 40.71 -10.43
C LEU A 303 -19.44 41.95 -11.29
N PRO A 304 -20.68 42.48 -11.39
CA PRO A 304 -20.94 43.72 -12.11
C PRO A 304 -20.22 44.93 -11.51
N LEU A 305 -20.15 45.02 -10.17
CA LEU A 305 -19.41 46.08 -9.48
C LEU A 305 -17.91 45.97 -9.76
N HIS A 306 -17.37 44.75 -9.75
CA HIS A 306 -15.96 44.50 -10.04
C HIS A 306 -15.60 44.90 -11.48
N GLN A 307 -16.45 44.57 -12.45
CA GLN A 307 -16.28 44.99 -13.85
C GLN A 307 -16.40 46.51 -14.01
N GLY A 308 -17.39 47.13 -13.38
CA GLY A 308 -17.61 48.58 -13.45
C GLY A 308 -16.53 49.41 -12.73
N ALA A 309 -15.88 48.86 -11.71
CA ALA A 309 -14.83 49.55 -10.96
C ALA A 309 -13.55 49.78 -11.79
N GLY A 310 -13.28 48.96 -12.81
CA GLY A 310 -12.04 49.07 -13.60
C GLY A 310 -10.81 49.03 -12.69
N LEU A 311 -9.92 50.02 -12.80
CA LEU A 311 -8.73 50.15 -11.95
C LEU A 311 -9.05 50.51 -10.49
N LEU A 312 -10.29 50.91 -10.17
CA LEU A 312 -10.68 51.21 -8.79
C LEU A 312 -10.80 49.96 -7.90
N ARG A 313 -10.74 48.76 -8.49
CA ARG A 313 -10.69 47.48 -7.77
C ARG A 313 -9.42 47.30 -6.93
N PHE A 314 -8.33 47.99 -7.29
CA PHE A 314 -7.09 47.99 -6.53
C PHE A 314 -7.21 48.99 -5.36
N PRO A 315 -6.77 48.65 -4.14
CA PRO A 315 -6.94 49.57 -3.01
C PRO A 315 -6.11 50.85 -3.17
N ALA A 316 -6.55 51.92 -2.51
CA ALA A 316 -6.07 53.27 -2.80
C ALA A 316 -4.57 53.46 -2.50
N ALA A 317 -4.05 52.77 -1.48
CA ALA A 317 -2.65 52.86 -1.08
C ALA A 317 -1.73 52.23 -2.14
N GLU A 318 -2.09 51.06 -2.65
CA GLU A 318 -1.38 50.32 -3.70
C GLU A 318 -1.34 51.13 -5.01
N ARG A 319 -2.46 51.74 -5.39
CA ARG A 319 -2.51 52.64 -6.56
C ARG A 319 -1.59 53.84 -6.39
N ALA A 320 -1.58 54.46 -5.21
CA ALA A 320 -0.73 55.62 -4.93
C ALA A 320 0.76 55.25 -4.96
N ALA A 321 1.15 54.14 -4.29
CA ALA A 321 2.51 53.63 -4.28
C ALA A 321 3.00 53.32 -5.70
N ALA A 322 2.18 52.61 -6.48
CA ALA A 322 2.44 52.34 -7.89
C ALA A 322 2.69 53.61 -8.71
N GLN A 323 1.82 54.62 -8.60
CA GLN A 323 1.96 55.86 -9.36
C GLN A 323 3.23 56.64 -8.96
N LEU A 324 3.55 56.69 -7.66
CA LEU A 324 4.76 57.35 -7.15
C LEU A 324 6.04 56.65 -7.59
N PHE A 325 6.05 55.32 -7.55
CA PHE A 325 7.13 54.51 -8.10
C PHE A 325 7.32 54.77 -9.60
N TRP A 326 6.23 54.67 -10.38
CA TRP A 326 6.29 54.82 -11.82
C TRP A 326 6.73 56.22 -12.24
N ALA A 327 6.26 57.25 -11.55
CA ALA A 327 6.54 58.65 -11.87
C ALA A 327 7.96 59.08 -11.45
N HIS A 328 8.42 58.66 -10.27
CA HIS A 328 9.61 59.22 -9.63
C HIS A 328 10.78 58.24 -9.45
N HIS A 329 10.52 56.93 -9.49
CA HIS A 329 11.52 55.89 -9.19
C HIS A 329 11.74 54.91 -10.34
N THR A 330 11.17 55.19 -11.52
CA THR A 330 11.43 54.45 -12.76
C THR A 330 12.08 55.39 -13.78
N GLU A 331 13.29 55.06 -14.23
CA GLU A 331 13.99 55.85 -15.25
C GLU A 331 13.23 55.86 -16.59
N PRO A 332 13.30 56.94 -17.39
CA PRO A 332 12.56 57.05 -18.66
C PRO A 332 12.81 55.92 -19.66
N ALA A 333 14.05 55.40 -19.72
CA ALA A 333 14.42 54.28 -20.59
C ALA A 333 13.77 52.96 -20.12
N ALA A 334 13.84 52.67 -18.81
CA ALA A 334 13.21 51.51 -18.19
C ALA A 334 11.68 51.57 -18.35
N ARG A 335 11.07 52.74 -18.12
CA ARG A 335 9.63 52.98 -18.30
C ARG A 335 9.17 52.64 -19.72
N SER A 336 9.94 53.05 -20.72
CA SER A 336 9.64 52.79 -22.13
C SER A 336 9.74 51.30 -22.48
N GLY A 337 10.71 50.59 -21.90
CA GLY A 337 10.87 49.14 -22.05
C GLY A 337 9.73 48.36 -21.39
N LEU A 338 9.43 48.67 -20.14
CA LEU A 338 8.34 48.05 -19.35
C LEU A 338 6.98 48.28 -20.02
N THR A 339 6.67 49.51 -20.45
CA THR A 339 5.42 49.82 -21.17
C THR A 339 5.28 48.99 -22.45
N ARG A 340 6.38 48.81 -23.20
CA ARG A 340 6.36 48.01 -24.44
C ARG A 340 6.12 46.54 -24.13
N ARG A 341 6.79 45.99 -23.12
CA ARG A 341 6.61 44.61 -22.65
C ARG A 341 5.17 44.39 -22.18
N ALA A 342 4.65 45.25 -21.30
CA ALA A 342 3.27 45.18 -20.81
C ALA A 342 2.24 45.22 -21.95
N ARG A 343 2.37 46.16 -22.90
CA ARG A 343 1.47 46.24 -24.06
C ARG A 343 1.54 45.02 -24.98
N SER A 344 2.74 44.47 -25.19
CA SER A 344 2.91 43.25 -26.00
C SER A 344 2.29 42.04 -25.30
N LEU A 345 2.46 41.93 -23.99
CA LEU A 345 1.88 40.85 -23.18
C LEU A 345 0.35 40.95 -23.13
N ALA A 346 -0.21 42.14 -22.88
CA ALA A 346 -1.65 42.35 -22.90
C ALA A 346 -2.29 41.99 -24.25
N ARG A 347 -1.61 42.29 -25.37
CA ARG A 347 -2.04 41.85 -26.71
C ARG A 347 -1.95 40.34 -26.89
N ALA A 348 -0.87 39.72 -26.38
CA ALA A 348 -0.72 38.27 -26.40
C ALA A 348 -1.82 37.58 -25.60
N ARG A 349 -2.15 38.08 -24.39
CA ARG A 349 -3.28 37.58 -23.59
C ARG A 349 -4.61 37.71 -24.33
N ALA A 350 -4.87 38.84 -24.96
CA ALA A 350 -6.09 39.04 -25.73
C ALA A 350 -6.21 38.07 -26.93
N ALA A 351 -5.09 37.71 -27.56
CA ALA A 351 -5.07 36.84 -28.74
C ALA A 351 -5.01 35.34 -28.42
N PHE A 352 -4.33 34.96 -27.34
CA PHE A 352 -3.96 33.57 -27.05
C PHE A 352 -4.36 33.07 -25.66
N GLY A 353 -4.94 33.94 -24.82
CA GLY A 353 -5.21 33.64 -23.41
C GLY A 353 -3.98 33.83 -22.51
N PRO A 354 -4.10 33.59 -21.19
CA PRO A 354 -3.02 33.78 -20.23
C PRO A 354 -1.84 32.82 -20.50
N THR A 355 -0.60 33.35 -20.49
CA THR A 355 0.61 32.60 -20.85
C THR A 355 1.62 32.45 -19.69
N GLY A 356 1.33 32.97 -18.50
CA GLY A 356 2.26 33.00 -17.36
C GLY A 356 3.30 34.13 -17.42
N ALA A 357 3.58 34.67 -18.62
CA ALA A 357 4.56 35.75 -18.80
C ALA A 357 4.10 37.11 -18.25
N GLU A 358 2.80 37.28 -18.00
CA GLU A 358 2.26 38.48 -17.32
C GLU A 358 2.59 38.46 -15.84
N GLU A 359 2.46 37.28 -15.22
CA GLU A 359 2.80 37.03 -13.83
C GLU A 359 4.30 37.24 -13.59
N GLU A 360 5.16 36.84 -14.52
CA GLU A 360 6.60 37.13 -14.47
C GLU A 360 6.90 38.64 -14.50
N LEU A 361 6.24 39.39 -15.39
CA LEU A 361 6.42 40.86 -15.44
C LEU A 361 5.84 41.53 -14.19
N ARG A 362 4.72 41.06 -13.65
CA ARG A 362 4.15 41.57 -12.39
C ARG A 362 5.07 41.28 -11.21
N ALA A 363 5.70 40.10 -11.15
CA ALA A 363 6.69 39.78 -10.13
C ALA A 363 7.93 40.69 -10.23
N GLU A 364 8.47 40.90 -11.44
CA GLU A 364 9.57 41.84 -11.67
C GLU A 364 9.21 43.27 -11.21
N LEU A 365 8.00 43.73 -11.50
CA LEU A 365 7.50 45.04 -11.06
C LEU A 365 7.30 45.09 -9.54
N ALA A 366 6.81 44.02 -8.91
CA ALA A 366 6.61 43.93 -7.47
C ALA A 366 7.95 43.99 -6.71
N ASP A 367 8.97 43.28 -7.21
CA ASP A 367 10.32 43.31 -6.65
C ASP A 367 10.97 44.69 -6.83
N ALA A 368 10.79 45.32 -8.00
CA ALA A 368 11.26 46.68 -8.24
C ALA A 368 10.58 47.69 -7.32
N LEU A 369 9.25 47.58 -7.12
CA LEU A 369 8.49 48.39 -6.17
C LEU A 369 8.98 48.19 -4.72
N ALA A 370 9.24 46.95 -4.31
CA ALA A 370 9.71 46.63 -2.96
C ALA A 370 11.12 47.20 -2.68
N THR A 371 11.97 47.29 -3.71
CA THR A 371 13.37 47.71 -3.57
C THR A 371 13.63 49.18 -3.93
N SER A 372 12.64 49.89 -4.49
CA SER A 372 12.85 51.25 -5.01
C SER A 372 12.97 52.34 -3.95
N GLY A 373 12.55 52.06 -2.70
CA GLY A 373 12.43 53.08 -1.65
C GLY A 373 11.42 54.18 -1.97
N ALA A 374 10.39 53.88 -2.78
CA ALA A 374 9.40 54.86 -3.17
C ALA A 374 8.48 55.19 -1.98
N PRO A 375 8.04 56.45 -1.79
CA PRO A 375 7.14 56.78 -0.70
C PRO A 375 5.83 55.98 -0.80
N GLY A 376 5.39 55.40 0.33
CA GLY A 376 4.14 54.64 0.40
C GLY A 376 4.24 53.17 0.00
N THR A 377 5.44 52.62 -0.20
CA THR A 377 5.64 51.17 -0.40
C THR A 377 5.65 50.39 0.91
N ASP A 378 5.77 51.06 2.06
CA ASP A 378 5.73 50.43 3.38
C ASP A 378 4.29 50.03 3.75
N GLY A 379 4.05 48.74 3.95
CA GLY A 379 2.75 48.21 4.39
C GLY A 379 1.69 48.05 3.30
N VAL A 380 2.05 48.22 2.02
CA VAL A 380 1.18 47.88 0.88
C VAL A 380 1.55 46.54 0.27
N ASP A 381 0.58 45.88 -0.37
CA ASP A 381 0.85 44.69 -1.18
C ASP A 381 1.50 45.10 -2.50
N THR A 382 2.81 44.87 -2.64
CA THR A 382 3.57 45.21 -3.85
C THR A 382 3.14 44.40 -5.06
N GLY A 383 2.55 43.22 -4.87
CA GLY A 383 1.94 42.41 -5.93
C GLY A 383 0.69 43.07 -6.48
N LEU A 384 -0.20 43.57 -5.62
CA LEU A 384 -1.38 44.34 -6.05
C LEU A 384 -1.00 45.67 -6.71
N ALA A 385 0.01 46.36 -6.20
CA ALA A 385 0.53 47.59 -6.81
C ALA A 385 1.14 47.32 -8.20
N ALA A 386 1.89 46.23 -8.36
CA ALA A 386 2.44 45.80 -9.64
C ALA A 386 1.35 45.37 -10.64
N ALA A 387 0.33 44.64 -10.17
CA ALA A 387 -0.82 44.29 -10.99
C ALA A 387 -1.60 45.53 -11.46
N TYR A 388 -1.73 46.55 -10.62
CA TYR A 388 -2.30 47.85 -11.03
C TYR A 388 -1.44 48.58 -12.07
N LEU A 389 -0.10 48.51 -11.99
CA LEU A 389 0.77 49.14 -13.00
C LEU A 389 0.76 48.41 -14.35
N PHE A 390 0.54 47.10 -14.32
CA PHE A 390 0.47 46.29 -15.52
C PHE A 390 -0.81 46.58 -16.33
N GLU A 391 -1.93 46.76 -15.64
CA GLU A 391 -3.26 47.06 -16.20
C GLU A 391 -3.40 48.52 -16.63
#